data_AF-A0A0F9V6C6-F1
#
_entry.id   AF-A0A0F9V6C6-F1
#
_cell.length_a   1.000
_cell.length_b   1.000
_cell.length_c   1.000
_cell.angle_alpha   90.00
_cell.angle_beta   90.00
_cell.angle_gamma   90.00
#
_symmetry.space_group_name_H-M   'P 1'
#
loop_
_entity.id
_entity.type
_entity.pdbx_description
1 polymer ?
#
loop_
_entity_poly.entity_id
_entity_poly.type
_entity_poly.pdbx_seq_one_letter_code
_entity_poly.pdbx_strand_id
1 'polypeptide(L)'
;MIILIMFPFLFVFTVIVHYLFLSRMALVFETKWSQSVKLVFIISGLFAAHIVEILVYTMVYYFSDYLLGIDAMKGNFQQWLDSLHFSFVAYSSLGAGELSLPQPLKILYGLEAINGLLLIAWSASFSLLAMNRLNFCGLCKTNEN
;
A
#
# COMPACT_ATOMS: atom_id res chain seq x y z
N MET A 1 -8.51 -0.93 23.17
CA MET A 1 -7.53 0.06 23.68
C MET A 1 -6.18 -0.06 22.98
N ILE A 2 -5.56 -1.25 22.92
CA ILE A 2 -4.25 -1.47 22.27
C ILE A 2 -4.25 -1.06 20.78
N ILE A 3 -5.28 -1.43 20.01
CA ILE A 3 -5.38 -1.10 18.57
C ILE A 3 -5.38 0.42 18.31
N LEU A 4 -6.04 1.22 19.18
CA LEU A 4 -6.11 2.67 19.03
C LEU A 4 -4.74 3.33 19.22
N ILE A 5 -3.88 2.74 20.06
CA ILE A 5 -2.52 3.22 20.27
C ILE A 5 -1.62 2.74 19.12
N MET A 6 -1.76 1.49 18.70
CA MET A 6 -0.92 0.87 17.67
C MET A 6 -1.15 1.47 16.28
N PHE A 7 -2.40 1.78 15.91
CA PHE A 7 -2.74 2.23 14.57
C PHE A 7 -2.01 3.52 14.14
N PRO A 8 -1.94 4.61 14.94
CA PRO A 8 -1.17 5.80 14.59
C PRO A 8 0.30 5.50 14.26
N PHE A 9 0.95 4.58 14.98
CA PHE A 9 2.33 4.19 14.68
C PHE A 9 2.42 3.44 13.35
N LEU A 10 1.50 2.50 13.08
CA LEU A 10 1.45 1.79 11.79
C LEU A 10 1.17 2.74 10.64
N PHE A 11 0.26 3.69 10.82
CA PHE A 11 -0.07 4.73 9.86
C PHE A 11 1.17 5.57 9.53
N VAL A 12 1.83 6.15 10.53
CA VAL A 12 3.04 6.95 10.30
C VAL A 12 4.15 6.12 9.68
N PHE A 13 4.35 4.89 10.15
CA PHE A 13 5.37 4.00 9.60
C PHE A 13 5.14 3.69 8.12
N THR A 14 3.92 3.31 7.74
CA THR A 14 3.57 3.01 6.34
C THR A 14 3.67 4.26 5.45
N VAL A 15 3.26 5.43 5.94
CA VAL A 15 3.45 6.71 5.24
C VAL A 15 4.93 7.01 5.01
N ILE A 16 5.79 6.78 6.01
CA ILE A 16 7.25 6.96 5.86
C ILE A 16 7.81 5.98 4.84
N VAL A 17 7.46 4.70 4.93
CA VAL A 17 7.88 3.67 3.96
C VAL A 17 7.46 4.10 2.55
N HIS A 18 6.19 4.47 2.35
CA HIS A 18 5.67 4.93 1.07
C HIS A 18 6.45 6.13 0.53
N TYR A 19 6.64 7.15 1.37
CA TYR A 19 7.38 8.35 1.01
C TYR A 19 8.83 8.05 0.60
N LEU A 20 9.49 7.11 1.28
CA LEU A 20 10.84 6.67 0.90
C LEU A 20 10.84 6.00 -0.47
N PHE A 21 9.86 5.14 -0.77
CA PHE A 21 9.70 4.56 -2.12
C PHE A 21 9.48 5.64 -3.17
N LEU A 22 8.57 6.60 -2.94
CA LEU A 22 8.35 7.73 -3.85
C LEU A 22 9.62 8.55 -4.08
N SER A 23 10.35 8.85 -3.01
CA SER A 23 11.62 9.60 -3.08
C SER A 23 12.67 8.86 -3.90
N ARG A 24 12.75 7.52 -3.77
CA ARG A 24 13.64 6.69 -4.59
C ARG A 24 13.19 6.64 -6.04
N MET A 25 11.89 6.51 -6.29
CA MET A 25 11.33 6.51 -7.66
C MET A 25 11.50 7.87 -8.35
N ALA A 26 11.52 8.97 -7.60
CA ALA A 26 11.78 10.30 -8.16
C ALA A 26 13.17 10.43 -8.81
N LEU A 27 14.18 9.66 -8.35
CA LEU A 27 15.51 9.64 -8.98
C LEU A 27 15.49 9.06 -10.40
N VAL A 28 14.48 8.25 -10.73
CA VAL A 28 14.31 7.65 -12.06
C VAL A 28 14.12 8.73 -13.13
N PHE A 29 13.58 9.90 -12.77
CA PHE A 29 13.40 11.03 -13.70
C PHE A 29 14.72 11.51 -14.30
N GLU A 30 15.82 11.45 -13.55
CA GLU A 30 17.15 11.93 -13.96
C GLU A 30 17.93 10.92 -14.81
N THR A 31 17.44 9.68 -14.91
CA THR A 31 18.11 8.64 -15.70
C THR A 31 18.03 8.92 -17.21
N LYS A 32 18.94 8.33 -17.99
CA LYS A 32 18.95 8.42 -19.46
C LYS A 32 18.02 7.40 -20.15
N TRP A 33 17.21 6.66 -19.40
CA TRP A 33 16.29 5.66 -19.94
C TRP A 33 15.20 6.29 -20.82
N SER A 34 14.63 5.50 -21.72
CA SER A 34 13.47 5.94 -22.52
C SER A 34 12.26 6.20 -21.62
N GLN A 35 11.35 7.07 -22.06
CA GLN A 35 10.19 7.50 -21.26
C GLN A 35 9.30 6.30 -20.85
N SER A 36 9.11 5.34 -21.76
CA SER A 36 8.36 4.12 -21.50
C SER A 36 8.99 3.25 -20.41
N VAL A 37 10.32 3.10 -20.42
CA VAL A 37 11.04 2.31 -19.41
C VAL A 37 10.95 2.99 -18.04
N LYS A 38 11.10 4.32 -17.99
CA LYS A 38 10.93 5.09 -16.75
C LYS A 38 9.55 4.88 -16.14
N LEU A 39 8.49 4.98 -16.95
CA LEU A 39 7.12 4.80 -16.48
C LEU A 39 6.88 3.38 -15.95
N VAL A 40 7.27 2.35 -16.71
CA VAL A 40 7.11 0.96 -16.27
C VAL A 40 7.84 0.73 -14.95
N PHE A 41 9.08 1.21 -14.82
CA PHE A 41 9.85 1.06 -13.60
C PHE A 41 9.22 1.78 -12.40
N ILE A 42 8.71 3.00 -12.59
CA ILE A 42 7.99 3.76 -11.55
C ILE A 42 6.76 2.97 -11.09
N ILE A 43 5.92 2.51 -12.02
CA ILE A 43 4.69 1.76 -11.68
C ILE A 43 5.03 0.45 -10.95
N SER A 44 6.04 -0.28 -11.41
CA SER A 44 6.52 -1.50 -10.73
C SER A 44 7.04 -1.21 -9.32
N GLY A 45 7.77 -0.10 -9.14
CA GLY A 45 8.26 0.33 -7.83
C GLY A 45 7.14 0.72 -6.86
N LEU A 46 6.11 1.42 -7.33
CA LEU A 46 4.92 1.75 -6.54
C LEU A 46 4.14 0.49 -6.14
N PHE A 47 3.98 -0.45 -7.07
CA PHE A 47 3.36 -1.73 -6.76
C PHE A 47 4.12 -2.46 -5.65
N ALA A 48 5.45 -2.54 -5.75
CA ALA A 48 6.28 -3.12 -4.70
C ALA A 48 6.15 -2.40 -3.34
N ALA A 49 6.02 -1.07 -3.34
CA ALA A 49 5.79 -0.29 -2.12
C ALA A 49 4.50 -0.72 -1.42
N HIS A 50 3.41 -0.84 -2.18
CA HIS A 50 2.12 -1.32 -1.64
C HIS A 50 2.20 -2.74 -1.10
N ILE A 51 2.93 -3.65 -1.76
CA ILE A 51 3.14 -5.00 -1.22
C ILE A 51 3.87 -4.94 0.13
N VAL A 52 4.90 -4.11 0.28
CA VAL A 52 5.61 -3.95 1.56
C VAL A 52 4.68 -3.40 2.64
N GLU A 53 3.85 -2.42 2.33
CA GLU A 53 2.87 -1.85 3.27
C GLU A 53 1.82 -2.88 3.71
N ILE A 54 1.33 -3.70 2.78
CA ILE A 54 0.43 -4.84 3.07
C ILE A 54 1.14 -5.85 3.99
N LEU A 55 2.41 -6.16 3.75
CA LEU A 55 3.17 -7.06 4.63
C LEU A 55 3.33 -6.51 6.05
N VAL A 56 3.43 -5.19 6.23
CA VAL A 56 3.47 -4.55 7.55
C VAL A 56 2.17 -4.82 8.31
N TYR A 57 1.01 -4.62 7.69
CA TYR A 57 -0.29 -4.90 8.31
C TYR A 57 -0.52 -6.40 8.51
N THR A 58 -0.08 -7.23 7.56
CA THR A 58 -0.11 -8.70 7.67
C THR A 58 0.58 -9.18 8.94
N MET A 59 1.76 -8.64 9.26
CA MET A 59 2.46 -8.99 10.50
C MET A 59 1.61 -8.69 11.75
N VAL A 60 0.87 -7.58 11.74
CA VAL A 60 0.00 -7.19 12.86
C VAL A 60 -1.16 -8.17 13.03
N TYR A 61 -1.80 -8.61 11.95
CA TYR A 61 -2.84 -9.64 12.01
C TYR A 61 -2.27 -10.98 12.44
N TYR A 62 -1.12 -11.37 11.91
CA TYR A 62 -0.48 -12.64 12.24
C TYR A 62 -0.08 -12.74 13.72
N PHE A 63 0.44 -11.65 14.31
CA PHE A 63 0.80 -11.60 15.73
C PHE A 63 -0.35 -11.13 16.64
N SER A 64 -1.57 -10.98 16.11
CA SER A 64 -2.70 -10.46 16.88
C SER A 64 -3.10 -11.35 18.06
N ASP A 65 -2.93 -12.67 17.95
CA ASP A 65 -3.16 -13.62 19.05
C ASP A 65 -2.27 -13.30 20.27
N TYR A 66 -1.00 -12.95 20.04
CA TYR A 66 -0.05 -12.58 21.09
C TYR A 66 -0.29 -11.15 21.60
N LEU A 67 -0.60 -10.22 20.71
CA LEU A 67 -0.75 -8.79 21.03
C LEU A 67 -2.07 -8.46 21.74
N LEU A 68 -3.13 -9.22 21.47
CA LEU A 68 -4.48 -8.94 21.96
C LEU A 68 -5.01 -10.03 22.91
N GLY A 69 -4.28 -11.14 23.11
CA GLY A 69 -4.73 -12.26 23.93
C GLY A 69 -6.00 -12.93 23.41
N ILE A 70 -6.27 -12.78 22.11
CA ILE A 70 -7.44 -13.35 21.45
C ILE A 70 -7.03 -14.73 20.96
N ASP A 71 -7.51 -15.80 21.61
CA ASP A 71 -7.20 -17.19 21.25
C ASP A 71 -7.94 -17.66 19.97
N ALA A 72 -8.26 -16.72 19.06
CA ALA A 72 -9.24 -16.93 17.98
C ALA A 72 -8.70 -17.71 16.78
N MET A 73 -7.38 -17.93 16.67
CA MET A 73 -6.78 -18.44 15.44
C MET A 73 -5.98 -19.74 15.63
N LYS A 74 -6.19 -20.53 16.69
CA LYS A 74 -5.54 -21.85 16.83
C LYS A 74 -6.16 -22.89 15.89
N GLY A 75 -5.73 -22.92 14.63
CA GLY A 75 -6.14 -23.94 13.67
C GLY A 75 -5.34 -23.95 12.36
N ASN A 76 -4.38 -24.87 12.26
CA ASN A 76 -3.90 -25.53 11.04
C ASN A 76 -3.26 -24.65 9.94
N PHE A 77 -1.92 -24.48 9.98
CA PHE A 77 -1.02 -24.17 8.84
C PHE A 77 -1.38 -23.12 7.76
N GLN A 78 -2.38 -22.26 7.96
CA GLN A 78 -2.73 -21.16 7.05
C GLN A 78 -2.80 -19.77 7.70
N GLN A 79 -2.44 -19.60 8.98
CA GLN A 79 -2.53 -18.31 9.69
C GLN A 79 -1.82 -17.14 8.99
N TRP A 80 -0.65 -17.38 8.38
CA TRP A 80 0.10 -16.35 7.65
C TRP A 80 -0.59 -15.96 6.34
N LEU A 81 -1.04 -16.94 5.56
CA LEU A 81 -1.68 -16.71 4.26
C LEU A 81 -3.07 -16.07 4.44
N ASP A 82 -3.80 -16.45 5.49
CA ASP A 82 -5.07 -15.83 5.83
C ASP A 82 -4.87 -14.38 6.27
N SER A 83 -3.89 -14.12 7.16
CA SER A 83 -3.54 -12.75 7.59
C SER A 83 -3.11 -11.87 6.41
N LEU A 84 -2.35 -12.46 5.48
CA LEU A 84 -1.91 -11.79 4.26
C LEU A 84 -3.11 -11.46 3.36
N HIS A 85 -3.99 -12.45 3.14
CA HIS A 85 -5.23 -12.26 2.39
C HIS A 85 -6.12 -11.18 3.02
N PHE A 86 -6.28 -11.20 4.35
CA PHE A 86 -7.00 -10.16 5.09
C PHE A 86 -6.45 -8.76 4.81
N SER A 87 -5.14 -8.58 4.95
CA SER A 87 -4.50 -7.28 4.70
C SER A 87 -4.61 -6.86 3.23
N PHE A 88 -4.44 -7.77 2.27
CA PHE A 88 -4.65 -7.46 0.85
C PHE A 88 -6.05 -6.90 0.58
N VAL A 89 -7.08 -7.59 1.09
CA VAL A 89 -8.47 -7.22 0.85
C VAL A 89 -8.84 -5.94 1.62
N ALA A 90 -8.27 -5.73 2.81
CA ALA A 90 -8.42 -4.50 3.58
C ALA A 90 -7.79 -3.32 2.85
N TYR A 91 -6.49 -3.38 2.61
CA TYR A 91 -5.68 -2.30 2.07
C TYR A 91 -6.16 -1.83 0.70
N SER A 92 -6.55 -2.76 -0.17
CA SER A 92 -7.11 -2.44 -1.50
C SER A 92 -8.55 -1.94 -1.47
N SER A 93 -9.19 -1.89 -0.29
CA SER A 93 -10.61 -1.57 -0.11
C SER A 93 -11.56 -2.48 -0.89
N LEU A 94 -11.12 -3.69 -1.26
CA LEU A 94 -11.93 -4.65 -2.00
C LEU A 94 -13.11 -5.16 -1.14
N GLY A 95 -12.95 -5.12 0.18
CA GLY A 95 -13.96 -5.57 1.14
C GLY A 95 -13.86 -7.06 1.40
N ALA A 96 -13.66 -7.42 2.66
CA ALA A 96 -13.70 -8.79 3.12
C ALA A 96 -15.18 -9.18 3.17
N GLY A 97 -15.57 -10.20 2.40
CA GLY A 97 -16.93 -10.75 2.42
C GLY A 97 -17.27 -11.39 3.77
N GLU A 98 -17.71 -12.66 3.78
CA GLU A 98 -18.08 -13.41 5.00
C GLU A 98 -16.93 -13.73 5.97
N LEU A 99 -15.80 -13.01 5.91
CA LEU A 99 -14.67 -13.25 6.79
C LEU A 99 -14.97 -12.73 8.21
N SER A 100 -15.04 -13.66 9.15
CA SER A 100 -15.40 -13.38 10.54
C SER A 100 -14.16 -12.97 11.36
N LEU A 101 -13.81 -11.68 11.32
CA LEU A 101 -12.80 -11.11 12.23
C LEU A 101 -13.39 -10.86 13.64
N PRO A 102 -12.62 -11.10 14.71
CA PRO A 102 -12.94 -10.59 16.04
C PRO A 102 -13.22 -9.07 16.02
N GLN A 103 -14.15 -8.60 16.86
CA GLN A 103 -14.60 -7.19 16.89
C GLN A 103 -13.46 -6.15 16.85
N PRO A 104 -12.36 -6.31 17.63
CA PRO A 104 -11.26 -5.34 17.63
C PRO A 104 -10.52 -5.28 16.29
N LEU A 105 -10.31 -6.42 15.64
CA LEU A 105 -9.59 -6.51 14.37
C LEU A 105 -10.43 -5.94 13.20
N LYS A 106 -11.76 -5.94 13.29
CA LYS A 106 -12.63 -5.25 12.31
C LYS A 106 -12.38 -3.74 12.26
N ILE A 107 -12.06 -3.11 13.39
CA ILE A 107 -11.72 -1.68 13.42
C ILE A 107 -10.37 -1.45 12.73
N LEU A 108 -9.36 -2.26 13.03
CA LEU A 108 -8.05 -2.17 12.38
C LEU A 108 -8.19 -2.37 10.86
N TYR A 109 -8.97 -3.36 10.44
CA TYR A 109 -9.29 -3.65 9.05
C TYR A 109 -9.87 -2.43 8.32
N GLY A 110 -10.85 -1.75 8.92
CA GLY A 110 -11.43 -0.54 8.33
C GLY A 110 -10.45 0.63 8.26
N LEU A 111 -9.62 0.80 9.28
CA LEU A 111 -8.60 1.86 9.32
C LEU A 111 -7.47 1.62 8.31
N GLU A 112 -7.06 0.37 8.13
CA GLU A 112 -6.12 -0.04 7.08
C GLU A 112 -6.68 0.25 5.69
N ALA A 113 -7.97 -0.04 5.44
CA ALA A 113 -8.59 0.25 4.16
C ALA A 113 -8.54 1.74 3.81
N ILE A 114 -8.81 2.62 4.78
CA ILE A 114 -8.71 4.08 4.59
C ILE A 114 -7.27 4.49 4.28
N ASN A 115 -6.29 3.96 5.03
CA ASN A 115 -4.88 4.27 4.80
C ASN A 115 -4.39 3.76 3.44
N GLY A 116 -4.72 2.52 3.07
CA GLY A 116 -4.35 1.93 1.79
C GLY A 116 -4.92 2.72 0.62
N LEU A 117 -6.19 3.13 0.70
CA LEU A 117 -6.79 4.00 -0.31
C LEU A 117 -6.07 5.34 -0.44
N LEU A 118 -5.67 5.95 0.68
CA LEU A 118 -4.92 7.21 0.70
C LEU A 118 -3.55 7.06 -0.02
N LEU A 119 -2.80 6.00 0.29
CA LEU A 119 -1.49 5.75 -0.31
C LEU A 119 -1.58 5.37 -1.80
N ILE A 120 -2.60 4.60 -2.19
CA ILE A 120 -2.90 4.29 -3.60
C ILE A 120 -3.25 5.58 -4.37
N ALA A 121 -4.09 6.45 -3.81
CA ALA A 121 -4.44 7.73 -4.42
C ALA A 121 -3.23 8.67 -4.56
N TRP A 122 -2.33 8.67 -3.58
CA TRP A 122 -1.07 9.42 -3.65
C TRP A 122 -0.16 8.85 -4.76
N SER A 123 -0.06 7.53 -4.87
CA SER A 123 0.69 6.84 -5.95
C SER A 123 0.16 7.18 -7.34
N ALA A 124 -1.16 7.22 -7.52
CA ALA A 124 -1.78 7.66 -8.75
C ALA A 124 -1.43 9.12 -9.08
N SER A 125 -1.49 10.01 -8.08
CA SER A 125 -1.11 11.41 -8.24
C SER A 125 0.37 11.57 -8.61
N PHE A 126 1.26 10.81 -7.99
CA PHE A 126 2.68 10.77 -8.33
C PHE A 126 2.91 10.26 -9.76
N SER A 127 2.20 9.21 -10.16
CA SER A 127 2.27 8.65 -11.51
C SER A 127 1.80 9.65 -12.57
N LEU A 128 0.75 10.42 -12.28
CA LEU A 128 0.29 11.50 -13.16
C LEU A 128 1.37 12.59 -13.31
N LEU A 129 1.99 13.03 -12.21
CA LEU A 129 3.12 13.97 -12.24
C LEU A 129 4.30 13.40 -13.03
N ALA A 130 4.56 12.09 -12.91
CA ALA A 130 5.57 11.40 -13.69
C ALA A 130 5.28 11.49 -15.19
N MET A 131 4.06 11.13 -15.62
CA MET A 131 3.65 11.20 -17.03
C MET A 131 3.78 12.62 -17.60
N ASN A 132 3.38 13.63 -16.82
CA ASN A 132 3.49 15.04 -17.22
C ASN A 132 4.95 15.48 -17.38
N ARG A 133 5.84 15.09 -16.46
CA ARG A 133 7.27 15.45 -16.51
C ARG A 133 8.03 14.73 -17.62
N LEU A 134 7.59 13.52 -17.99
CA LEU A 134 8.18 12.71 -19.06
C LEU A 134 7.77 13.17 -20.47
N ASN A 135 7.01 14.28 -20.59
CA ASN A 135 6.55 14.87 -21.86
C ASN A 135 5.89 13.84 -22.80
N PHE A 136 4.98 13.02 -22.28
CA PHE A 136 4.20 12.10 -23.12
C PHE A 136 3.48 12.80 -24.28
N CYS A 137 3.15 14.09 -24.12
CA CYS A 137 2.56 14.92 -25.16
C CYS A 137 3.64 15.60 -26.04
N GLY A 138 4.44 14.83 -26.78
CA GLY A 138 5.32 15.36 -27.83
C GLY A 138 4.57 15.84 -29.09
N LEU A 139 3.31 15.40 -29.26
CA LEU A 139 2.47 15.69 -30.44
C LEU A 139 1.66 16.99 -30.34
N CYS A 140 1.58 17.63 -29.17
CA CYS A 140 0.89 18.94 -29.04
C CYS A 140 1.77 20.12 -29.46
N LYS A 141 3.04 19.90 -29.80
CA LYS A 141 4.00 20.99 -30.09
C LYS A 141 4.21 21.25 -31.59
N THR A 142 3.54 20.52 -32.49
CA THR A 142 3.79 20.60 -33.94
C THR A 142 2.73 21.37 -34.76
N ASN A 143 1.71 21.96 -34.14
CA ASN A 143 0.61 22.62 -34.88
C ASN A 143 0.48 24.14 -34.63
N GLU A 144 1.57 24.82 -34.25
CA GLU A 144 1.60 26.30 -34.08
C GLU A 144 2.66 26.99 -34.97
N ASN A 145 2.98 26.44 -36.15
CA ASN A 145 3.75 27.16 -37.17
C ASN A 145 3.02 27.17 -38.51
#